data_AF-A0A2D6P551-F1
#
_entry.id   AF-A0A2D6P551-F1
#
_cell.length_a   1.000
_cell.length_b   1.000
_cell.length_c   1.000
_cell.angle_alpha   90.00
_cell.angle_beta   90.00
_cell.angle_gamma   90.00
#
_symmetry.space_group_name_H-M   'P 1'
#
loop_
_entity.id
_entity.type
_entity.pdbx_description
1 polymer ?
#
loop_
_entity_poly.entity_id
_entity_poly.type
_entity_poly.pdbx_seq_one_letter_code
_entity_poly.pdbx_strand_id
1 'polypeptide(L)' 'MMPKKEVKNKIASKKWLKYKIDGKTITRGKMCPKCSTDSFLADHKDRLYCGKCHYVEYKSKK' A
#
# COMPACT_ATOMS: atom_id res chain seq x y z
N MET A 1 -1.31 -0.48 -38.47
CA MET A 1 -0.42 -1.33 -37.65
C MET A 1 -0.43 -0.77 -36.23
N MET A 2 -0.98 -1.50 -35.25
CA MET A 2 -0.97 -1.00 -33.86
C MET A 2 0.43 -1.16 -33.25
N PRO A 3 1.02 -0.10 -32.67
CA PRO A 3 2.31 -0.20 -32.00
C PRO A 3 2.20 -1.15 -30.80
N LYS A 4 3.09 -2.14 -30.74
CA LYS A 4 3.13 -3.14 -29.67
C LYS A 4 3.65 -2.47 -28.41
N LYS A 5 2.77 -2.33 -27.41
CA LYS A 5 3.10 -1.62 -26.16
C LYS A 5 4.13 -2.43 -25.37
N GLU A 6 5.25 -1.80 -25.08
CA GLU A 6 6.37 -2.40 -24.36
C GLU A 6 5.93 -2.78 -22.94
N VAL A 7 5.96 -4.08 -22.61
CA VAL A 7 5.60 -4.56 -21.27
C VAL A 7 6.81 -4.36 -20.36
N LYS A 8 6.79 -3.27 -19.59
CA LYS A 8 7.82 -3.02 -18.57
C LYS A 8 7.66 -4.01 -17.42
N ASN A 9 8.73 -4.73 -17.10
CA ASN A 9 8.74 -5.68 -16.00
C ASN A 9 8.49 -4.94 -14.68
N LYS A 10 7.51 -5.40 -13.90
CA LYS A 10 7.16 -4.76 -12.63
C LYS A 10 8.20 -5.14 -11.57
N ILE A 11 8.82 -4.13 -10.96
CA ILE A 11 9.76 -4.33 -9.85
C ILE A 11 8.99 -4.97 -8.67
N ALA A 12 9.58 -5.99 -8.06
CA ALA A 12 9.00 -6.65 -6.90
C ALA A 12 8.76 -5.64 -5.76
N SER A 13 7.57 -5.71 -5.15
CA SER A 13 7.17 -4.81 -4.07
C SER A 13 8.01 -5.08 -2.83
N LYS A 14 8.83 -4.10 -2.42
CA LYS A 14 9.66 -4.15 -1.21
C LYS A 14 8.82 -3.97 0.07
N LYS A 15 7.84 -4.87 0.29
CA LYS A 15 6.87 -4.79 1.41
C LYS A 15 7.55 -4.81 2.79
N TRP A 16 8.72 -5.44 2.90
CA TRP A 16 9.50 -5.52 4.15
C TRP A 16 9.93 -4.16 4.70
N LEU A 17 10.15 -3.15 3.85
CA LEU A 17 10.51 -1.78 4.27
C LEU A 17 9.41 -1.10 5.12
N LYS A 18 8.18 -1.60 5.06
CA LYS A 18 7.04 -1.05 5.82
C LYS A 18 7.00 -1.54 7.27
N TYR A 19 7.90 -2.44 7.66
CA TYR A 19 8.05 -2.92 9.03
C TYR A 19 9.26 -2.26 9.65
N LYS A 20 9.06 -1.56 10.78
CA LYS A 20 10.14 -1.10 11.64
C LYS A 20 10.15 -1.95 12.91
N ILE A 21 11.30 -2.51 13.23
CA ILE A 21 11.53 -3.30 14.44
C ILE A 21 12.36 -2.42 15.36
N ASP A 22 11.75 -1.94 16.45
CA ASP A 22 12.46 -1.21 17.49
C ASP A 22 12.43 -2.05 18.76
N GLY A 23 13.47 -2.87 18.93
CA GLY A 23 13.66 -3.79 20.05
C GLY A 23 12.52 -4.81 20.24
N LYS A 24 11.50 -4.44 21.01
CA LYS A 24 10.33 -5.28 21.35
C LYS A 24 9.03 -4.83 20.67
N THR A 25 9.03 -3.68 20.01
CA THR A 25 7.83 -3.07 19.40
C THR A 25 7.88 -3.14 17.89
N ILE A 26 6.90 -3.82 17.30
CA ILE A 26 6.71 -3.87 15.85
C ILE A 26 5.76 -2.74 15.46
N THR A 27 6.30 -1.65 14.92
CA THR A 27 5.47 -0.56 14.39
C THR A 27 5.04 -0.92 12.97
N ARG A 28 3.76 -1.29 12.81
CA ARG A 28 3.14 -1.59 11.50
C ARG A 28 2.42 -0.34 10.98
N GLY A 29 2.52 -0.08 9.68
CA GLY A 29 1.72 0.96 9.01
C GLY A 29 0.21 0.65 9.06
N LYS A 30 -0.63 1.64 8.73
CA LYS A 30 -2.09 1.51 8.73
C LYS A 30 -2.55 0.29 7.91
N MET A 31 -3.31 -0.58 8.56
CA MET A 31 -3.84 -1.80 7.97
C MET A 31 -5.29 -1.60 7.56
N CYS A 32 -5.75 -2.32 6.53
CA CYS A 32 -7.14 -2.18 6.09
C CYS A 32 -8.09 -2.82 7.12
N PRO A 33 -9.10 -2.10 7.62
CA PRO A 33 -10.07 -2.65 8.58
C PRO A 33 -10.96 -3.75 7.94
N LYS A 34 -11.11 -3.76 6.61
CA LYS A 34 -11.91 -4.75 5.88
C LYS A 34 -11.13 -5.98 5.42
N CYS A 35 -9.81 -5.86 5.23
CA CYS A 35 -8.97 -6.93 4.68
C CYS A 35 -8.09 -7.61 5.71
N SER A 36 -8.25 -7.27 7.00
CA SER A 36 -7.62 -7.89 8.18
C SER A 36 -6.20 -8.45 7.94
N THR A 37 -5.20 -7.71 8.39
CA THR A 37 -3.77 -8.13 8.50
C THR A 37 -3.03 -8.46 7.20
N ASP A 38 -3.73 -8.61 6.07
CA ASP A 38 -3.10 -9.07 4.82
C ASP A 38 -2.61 -7.92 3.92
N SER A 39 -3.17 -6.71 4.07
CA SER A 39 -2.95 -5.61 3.13
C SER A 39 -2.72 -4.27 3.82
N PHE A 40 -1.52 -3.72 3.61
CA PHE A 40 -1.18 -2.33 3.95
C PHE A 40 -1.98 -1.36 3.10
N LEU A 41 -2.43 -0.25 3.71
CA LEU A 41 -2.95 0.87 2.95
C LEU A 41 -1.78 1.60 2.26
N ALA A 42 -1.92 1.82 0.96
CA ALA A 42 -1.03 2.67 0.20
C ALA A 42 -1.26 4.11 0.67
N ASP A 43 -0.24 4.67 1.31
CA ASP A 43 -0.24 6.06 1.76
C ASP A 43 0.08 6.97 0.57
N HIS A 44 -0.96 7.58 0.01
CA HIS A 44 -0.83 8.68 -0.95
C HIS A 44 -1.00 10.02 -0.22
N LYS A 45 -0.67 11.11 -0.91
CA LYS A 45 -0.70 12.47 -0.35
C LYS A 45 -2.10 12.88 0.09
N ASP A 46 -3.10 12.48 -0.68
CA ASP A 46 -4.53 12.84 -0.57
C ASP A 46 -5.39 11.70 0.02
N ARG A 47 -4.93 10.45 -0.07
CA ARG A 47 -5.73 9.27 0.30
C ARG A 47 -4.91 8.11 0.80
N LEU A 48 -5.55 7.24 1.56
CA LEU A 48 -5.09 5.90 1.89
C LEU A 48 -5.88 4.92 1.03
N TYR A 49 -5.18 4.05 0.29
CA TYR A 49 -5.83 3.14 -0.67
C TYR A 49 -5.52 1.66 -0.38
N CYS A 50 -6.56 0.84 -0.30
CA CYS A 50 -6.47 -0.62 -0.19
C CYS A 50 -6.44 -1.25 -1.59
N GLY A 51 -5.30 -1.83 -1.97
CA GLY A 51 -5.16 -2.52 -3.27
C GLY A 51 -6.00 -3.79 -3.42
N LYS A 52 -6.44 -4.41 -2.32
CA LYS A 52 -7.20 -5.68 -2.32
C LYS A 52 -8.72 -5.49 -2.38
N CYS A 53 -9.21 -4.43 -1.75
CA CYS A 53 -10.64 -4.16 -1.53
C CYS A 53 -11.14 -2.84 -2.10
N HIS A 54 -10.24 -2.08 -2.72
CA HIS A 54 -10.49 -0.74 -3.26
C HIS A 54 -11.04 0.25 -2.23
N TYR A 55 -10.89 -0.04 -0.93
CA TYR A 55 -11.23 0.87 0.14
C TYR A 55 -10.33 2.11 0.09
N VAL A 56 -10.94 3.29 0.18
CA VAL A 56 -10.25 4.57 0.11
C VAL A 56 -10.62 5.39 1.34
N GLU A 57 -9.63 5.84 2.10
CA GLU A 57 -9.82 6.87 3.13
C GLU A 57 -9.14 8.14 2.68
N TYR A 58 -9.90 9.21 2.49
CA TYR A 58 -9.34 10.50 2.18
C TYR A 58 -8.77 11.12 3.46
N LYS A 59 -7.54 11.59 3.39
CA LYS A 59 -6.95 12.38 4.47
C LYS A 59 -7.53 13.79 4.37
N SER A 60 -8.78 13.96 4.79
CA SER A 60 -9.37 15.28 4.92
C SER A 60 -8.59 16.03 5.99
N LYS A 61 -7.68 16.91 5.56
CA LYS A 61 -7.16 17.98 6.41
C LYS A 61 -8.35 18.87 6.74
N LYS A 62 -8.91 18.70 7.93
CA LYS A 62 -9.75 19.73 8.54
C LYS A 62 -8.85 20.76 9.18
#